data_AF-A0A9E0TTB8-F1
#
_entry.id   AF-A0A9E0TTB8-F1
#
_cell.length_a   1.000
_cell.length_b   1.000
_cell.length_c   1.000
_cell.angle_alpha   90.00
_cell.angle_beta   90.00
_cell.angle_gamma   90.00
#
_symmetry.space_group_name_H-M   'P 1'
#
loop_
_entity.id
_entity.type
_entity.pdbx_description
1 polymer ?
#
loop_
_entity_poly.entity_id
_entity_poly.type
_entity_poly.pdbx_seq_one_letter_code
_entity_poly.pdbx_strand_id
1 'polypeptide(L)'
;MVGQPDRLDPLKKIGEEKLPGGPTPGPGSESFESYMEKAGQQASTAGKTAAPSPMELAQPQSPLATGPTYDSLLGQAKYVQGMLGDIQDQLQTKNLKLKQSDRASLRSKLKNANSYLKAANVKLGAEVPQPPAPSGGGIIGKFLDYVTEGQANLAAAQQQIMSLKSKGDSLKPADFLAIQVKIAHAQQEIEYASMMLANAVSGLKTLFGIQL
;
A
#
# COMPACT_ATOMS: atom_id res chain seq x y z
N MET A 1 54.73 27.29 -22.74
CA MET A 1 53.86 26.16 -23.15
C MET A 1 52.89 25.90 -22.01
N VAL A 2 51.60 26.04 -22.33
CA VAL A 2 50.45 26.01 -21.42
C VAL A 2 49.86 24.60 -21.41
N GLY A 3 49.46 24.08 -20.25
CA GLY A 3 48.62 22.89 -20.12
C GLY A 3 47.64 23.08 -18.96
N GLN A 4 46.41 23.45 -19.28
CA GLN A 4 45.30 23.71 -18.34
C GLN A 4 44.75 22.41 -17.73
N PRO A 5 44.17 22.46 -16.52
CA PRO A 5 43.43 21.34 -15.93
C PRO A 5 42.04 21.20 -16.56
N ASP A 6 41.68 19.95 -16.88
CA ASP A 6 40.38 19.54 -17.40
C ASP A 6 39.21 20.01 -16.50
N ARG A 7 38.35 20.85 -17.08
CA ARG A 7 37.06 21.26 -16.53
C ARG A 7 36.03 20.18 -16.84
N LEU A 8 35.36 19.70 -15.79
CA LEU A 8 34.18 18.84 -15.92
C LEU A 8 33.00 19.64 -16.51
N ASP A 9 32.53 19.24 -17.68
CA ASP A 9 31.34 19.81 -18.32
C ASP A 9 30.02 19.32 -17.67
N PRO A 10 29.04 20.21 -17.46
CA PRO A 10 27.77 19.91 -16.81
C PRO A 10 26.73 19.23 -17.74
N LEU A 11 25.99 18.27 -17.17
CA LEU A 11 24.69 17.72 -17.55
C LEU A 11 24.25 17.83 -19.04
N LYS A 12 24.44 16.74 -19.79
CA LYS A 12 23.75 16.51 -21.06
C LYS A 12 22.33 15.98 -20.80
N LYS A 13 21.31 16.81 -21.02
CA LYS A 13 19.91 16.37 -21.16
C LYS A 13 19.77 15.65 -22.51
N ILE A 14 19.26 14.42 -22.48
CA ILE A 14 18.94 13.65 -23.68
C ILE A 14 17.52 14.04 -24.11
N GLY A 15 17.37 14.72 -25.24
CA GLY A 15 16.07 14.94 -25.88
C GLY A 15 15.94 16.26 -26.63
N GLU A 16 16.65 16.41 -27.75
CA GLU A 16 16.50 17.42 -28.82
C GLU A 16 17.67 17.11 -29.79
N GLU A 17 17.58 16.93 -31.11
CA GLU A 17 16.56 17.06 -32.14
C GLU A 17 17.09 16.31 -33.40
N LYS A 18 16.19 16.00 -34.35
CA LYS A 18 16.41 15.92 -35.81
C LYS A 18 16.79 14.59 -36.50
N LEU A 19 15.79 14.08 -37.23
CA LEU A 19 15.88 13.13 -38.35
C LEU A 19 16.82 13.62 -39.45
N PRO A 20 17.54 12.70 -40.12
CA PRO A 20 17.38 12.61 -41.58
C PRO A 20 17.43 11.15 -42.11
N GLY A 21 16.63 10.86 -43.13
CA GLY A 21 16.83 9.71 -44.01
C GLY A 21 15.73 8.65 -43.94
N GLY A 22 14.72 8.78 -44.81
CA GLY A 22 13.69 7.76 -45.00
C GLY A 22 14.24 6.52 -45.73
N PRO A 23 13.77 5.31 -45.41
CA PRO A 23 14.04 4.12 -46.21
C PRO A 23 12.96 3.90 -47.26
N THR A 24 13.42 3.71 -48.50
CA THR A 24 12.68 3.23 -49.67
C THR A 24 11.95 1.91 -49.36
N PRO A 25 10.69 1.71 -49.79
CA PRO A 25 9.99 0.44 -49.56
C PRO A 25 10.52 -0.66 -50.49
N GLY A 26 10.96 -1.77 -49.90
CA GLY A 26 11.17 -3.03 -50.62
C GLY A 26 9.84 -3.71 -51.01
N PRO A 27 9.88 -4.74 -51.86
CA PRO A 27 8.69 -5.36 -52.45
C PRO A 27 7.95 -6.19 -51.39
N GLY A 28 6.96 -5.57 -50.76
CA GLY A 28 6.10 -6.18 -49.76
C GLY A 28 5.15 -5.21 -49.05
N SER A 29 4.92 -4.01 -49.62
CA SER A 29 3.98 -3.04 -49.07
C SER A 29 2.55 -3.45 -49.41
N GLU A 30 1.99 -4.38 -48.63
CA GLU A 30 0.54 -4.46 -48.49
C GLU A 30 0.05 -3.09 -47.97
N SER A 31 -0.64 -2.36 -48.83
CA SER A 31 -1.23 -1.06 -48.50
C SER A 31 -2.30 -1.24 -47.41
N PHE A 32 -2.45 -0.21 -46.58
CA PHE A 32 -3.43 -0.16 -45.48
C PHE A 32 -4.86 -0.47 -45.95
N GLU A 33 -5.21 -0.18 -47.21
CA GLU A 33 -6.47 -0.58 -47.83
C GLU A 33 -6.71 -2.10 -47.83
N SER A 34 -5.66 -2.92 -48.03
CA SER A 34 -5.76 -4.39 -47.98
C SER A 34 -6.20 -4.89 -46.61
N TYR A 35 -5.76 -4.22 -45.53
CA TYR A 35 -6.17 -4.57 -44.16
C TYR A 35 -7.61 -4.12 -43.86
N MET A 36 -8.07 -3.00 -44.42
CA MET A 36 -9.45 -2.56 -44.24
C MET A 36 -10.46 -3.39 -45.03
N GLU A 37 -10.11 -3.81 -46.25
CA GLU A 37 -10.98 -4.67 -47.06
C GLU A 37 -11.14 -6.06 -46.44
N LYS A 38 -10.07 -6.60 -45.84
CA LYS A 38 -10.09 -7.89 -45.13
C LYS A 38 -10.91 -7.84 -43.83
N ALA A 39 -10.97 -6.70 -43.15
CA ALA A 39 -11.81 -6.50 -41.98
C ALA A 39 -13.31 -6.44 -42.31
N GLY A 40 -13.68 -5.97 -43.50
CA GLY A 40 -15.08 -5.90 -43.96
C GLY A 40 -15.67 -7.25 -44.39
N GLN A 41 -14.84 -8.16 -44.93
CA GLN A 41 -15.31 -9.46 -45.43
C GLN A 41 -15.47 -10.52 -44.33
N GLN A 42 -14.95 -10.30 -43.13
CA GLN A 42 -15.05 -11.23 -42.00
C GLN A 42 -16.18 -10.90 -41.01
N ALA A 43 -17.05 -9.94 -41.34
CA ALA A 43 -18.14 -9.45 -40.49
C ALA A 43 -19.53 -10.02 -40.85
N SER A 44 -19.60 -11.22 -41.43
CA SER A 44 -20.87 -11.92 -41.66
C SER A 44 -20.81 -13.35 -41.14
N THR A 45 -20.60 -13.49 -39.83
CA THR A 45 -21.14 -14.58 -39.00
C THR A 45 -20.82 -14.32 -37.53
N ALA A 46 -21.85 -14.49 -36.68
CA ALA A 46 -21.80 -14.54 -35.22
C ALA A 46 -21.77 -13.22 -34.42
N GLY A 47 -22.82 -13.04 -33.60
CA GLY A 47 -22.74 -12.46 -32.26
C GLY A 47 -22.53 -10.95 -32.14
N LYS A 48 -23.61 -10.23 -31.86
CA LYS A 48 -23.57 -8.84 -31.37
C LYS A 48 -22.72 -8.73 -30.08
N THR A 49 -21.50 -8.24 -30.21
CA THR A 49 -20.86 -7.39 -29.21
C THR A 49 -20.24 -6.23 -29.96
N ALA A 50 -21.04 -5.19 -30.17
CA ALA A 50 -20.53 -3.90 -30.61
C ALA A 50 -19.48 -3.46 -29.58
N ALA A 51 -18.28 -3.16 -30.04
CA ALA A 51 -17.30 -2.46 -29.23
C ALA A 51 -17.97 -1.18 -28.70
N PRO A 52 -17.92 -0.89 -27.39
CA PRO A 52 -18.66 0.22 -26.82
C PRO A 52 -18.27 1.52 -27.50
N SER A 53 -19.27 2.25 -27.97
CA SER A 53 -19.07 3.52 -28.64
C SER A 53 -18.45 4.54 -27.67
N PRO A 54 -17.63 5.50 -28.13
CA PRO A 54 -17.03 6.53 -27.27
C PRO A 54 -18.04 7.33 -26.44
N MET A 55 -19.31 7.33 -26.86
CA MET A 55 -20.43 7.96 -26.15
C MET A 55 -20.97 7.10 -25.00
N GLU A 56 -20.83 5.76 -25.07
CA GLU A 56 -21.22 4.83 -24.00
C GLU A 56 -20.21 4.82 -22.83
N LEU A 57 -18.95 5.19 -23.08
CA LEU A 57 -17.95 5.47 -22.04
C LEU A 57 -18.29 6.69 -21.17
N ALA A 58 -19.18 7.58 -21.65
CA ALA A 58 -19.64 8.75 -20.90
C ALA A 58 -20.90 8.47 -20.08
N GLN A 59 -21.56 7.32 -20.27
CA GLN A 59 -22.62 6.89 -19.38
C GLN A 59 -22.02 6.38 -18.06
N PRO A 60 -22.52 6.79 -16.90
CA PRO A 60 -22.05 6.31 -15.60
C PRO A 60 -22.57 4.89 -15.36
N GLN A 61 -22.06 3.91 -16.10
CA GLN A 61 -22.36 2.48 -15.95
C GLN A 61 -21.20 1.74 -15.27
N SER A 62 -20.60 2.35 -14.27
CA SER A 62 -19.78 1.61 -13.32
C SER A 62 -20.10 2.12 -11.93
N PRO A 63 -20.48 1.25 -10.97
CA PRO A 63 -20.33 1.63 -9.57
C PRO A 63 -18.88 2.07 -9.44
N LEU A 64 -18.66 3.27 -8.90
CA LEU A 64 -17.35 3.79 -8.52
C LEU A 64 -16.50 2.62 -8.05
N ALA A 65 -15.33 2.43 -8.68
CA ALA A 65 -14.43 1.32 -8.47
C ALA A 65 -14.48 0.83 -7.02
N THR A 66 -14.61 -0.48 -6.81
CA THR A 66 -14.59 -1.15 -5.51
C THR A 66 -13.26 -0.89 -4.82
N GLY A 67 -13.09 0.33 -4.31
CA GLY A 67 -12.02 0.72 -3.44
C GLY A 67 -12.25 0.10 -2.06
N PRO A 68 -11.23 0.16 -1.20
CA PRO A 68 -11.35 -0.29 0.18
C PRO A 68 -12.60 0.25 0.84
N THR A 69 -13.33 -0.67 1.46
CA THR A 69 -14.50 -0.33 2.25
C THR A 69 -14.09 -0.10 3.70
N TYR A 70 -14.91 0.65 4.44
CA TYR A 70 -14.74 0.79 5.89
C TYR A 70 -14.71 -0.59 6.58
N ASP A 71 -15.50 -1.54 6.08
CA ASP A 71 -15.60 -2.89 6.64
C ASP A 71 -14.35 -3.73 6.40
N SER A 72 -13.75 -3.65 5.20
CA SER A 72 -12.45 -4.32 4.94
C SER A 72 -11.34 -3.74 5.81
N LEU A 73 -11.33 -2.41 6.01
CA LEU A 73 -10.32 -1.76 6.85
C LEU A 73 -10.49 -2.11 8.33
N LEU A 74 -11.73 -2.20 8.81
CA LEU A 74 -12.03 -2.62 10.18
C LEU A 74 -11.67 -4.09 10.42
N GLY A 75 -11.93 -4.96 9.42
CA GLY A 75 -11.50 -6.36 9.46
C GLY A 75 -9.99 -6.51 9.54
N GLN A 76 -9.26 -5.77 8.69
CA GLN A 76 -7.79 -5.74 8.72
C GLN A 76 -7.27 -5.20 10.05
N ALA A 77 -7.87 -4.13 10.58
CA ALA A 77 -7.48 -3.59 11.87
C ALA A 77 -7.61 -4.65 12.97
N LYS A 78 -8.76 -5.33 13.07
CA LYS A 78 -8.96 -6.41 14.06
C LYS A 78 -7.94 -7.54 13.92
N TYR A 79 -7.58 -7.92 12.70
CA TYR A 79 -6.55 -8.93 12.44
C TYR A 79 -5.18 -8.48 12.96
N VAL A 80 -4.77 -7.24 12.68
CA VAL A 80 -3.53 -6.67 13.22
C VAL A 80 -3.56 -6.57 14.74
N GLN A 81 -4.71 -6.24 15.32
CA GLN A 81 -4.90 -6.24 16.79
C GLN A 81 -4.63 -7.62 17.39
N GLY A 82 -5.16 -8.67 16.75
CA GLY A 82 -4.91 -10.05 17.15
C GLY A 82 -3.42 -10.40 17.15
N MET A 83 -2.69 -10.05 16.07
CA MET A 83 -1.24 -10.26 16.02
C MET A 83 -0.49 -9.53 17.13
N LEU A 84 -0.87 -8.28 17.42
CA LEU A 84 -0.25 -7.51 18.51
C LEU A 84 -0.52 -8.18 19.86
N GLY A 85 -1.72 -8.74 20.07
CA GLY A 85 -2.04 -9.57 21.22
C GLY A 85 -1.16 -10.83 21.31
N ASP A 86 -1.02 -11.57 20.22
CA ASP A 86 -0.16 -12.76 20.17
C ASP A 86 1.30 -12.42 20.50
N ILE A 87 1.82 -11.31 19.98
CA ILE A 87 3.17 -10.83 20.29
C ILE A 87 3.29 -10.47 21.78
N GLN A 88 2.28 -9.80 22.33
CA GLN A 88 2.24 -9.43 23.75
C GLN A 88 2.31 -10.68 24.63
N ASP A 89 1.47 -11.67 24.36
CA ASP A 89 1.40 -12.93 25.11
C ASP A 89 2.73 -13.68 25.02
N GLN A 90 3.32 -13.76 23.83
CA GLN A 90 4.63 -14.38 23.60
C GLN A 90 5.76 -13.64 24.34
N LEU A 91 5.75 -12.31 24.37
CA LEU A 91 6.75 -11.50 25.07
C LEU A 91 6.63 -11.60 26.60
N GLN A 92 5.43 -11.87 27.13
CA GLN A 92 5.18 -12.04 28.56
C GLN A 92 5.50 -13.44 29.08
N THR A 93 5.87 -14.39 28.21
CA THR A 93 6.28 -15.74 28.63
C THR A 93 7.48 -15.71 29.57
N LYS A 94 7.38 -16.41 30.71
CA LYS A 94 8.48 -16.52 31.68
C LYS A 94 9.67 -17.26 31.04
N ASN A 95 10.88 -16.74 31.24
CA ASN A 95 12.17 -17.24 30.72
C ASN A 95 12.49 -16.96 29.24
N LEU A 96 11.94 -15.90 28.67
CA LEU A 96 12.25 -15.51 27.29
C LEU A 96 13.75 -15.16 27.10
N LYS A 97 14.51 -16.05 26.48
CA LYS A 97 15.90 -15.82 26.05
C LYS A 97 15.97 -15.62 24.53
N LEU A 98 15.68 -14.40 24.08
CA LEU A 98 15.88 -14.03 22.67
C LEU A 98 17.39 -13.90 22.37
N LYS A 99 17.86 -14.40 21.22
CA LYS A 99 19.23 -14.08 20.76
C LYS A 99 19.30 -12.61 20.35
N GLN A 100 20.49 -12.02 20.38
CA GLN A 100 20.68 -10.60 20.10
C GLN A 100 20.22 -10.22 18.67
N SER A 101 20.45 -11.08 17.69
CA SER A 101 19.98 -10.93 16.31
C SER A 101 18.45 -10.80 16.25
N ASP A 102 17.77 -11.67 16.98
CA ASP A 102 16.31 -11.78 16.95
C ASP A 102 15.67 -10.59 17.66
N ARG A 103 16.31 -10.11 18.73
CA ARG A 103 15.92 -8.86 19.40
C ARG A 103 16.02 -7.67 18.45
N ALA A 104 17.11 -7.53 17.71
CA ALA A 104 17.30 -6.42 16.78
C ALA A 104 16.27 -6.45 15.65
N SER A 105 16.03 -7.64 15.08
CA SER A 105 15.02 -7.86 14.04
C SER A 105 13.60 -7.55 14.54
N LEU A 106 13.21 -8.10 15.69
CA LEU A 106 11.92 -7.85 16.31
C LEU A 106 11.73 -6.35 16.62
N ARG A 107 12.76 -5.69 17.14
CA ARG A 107 12.74 -4.25 17.39
C ARG A 107 12.44 -3.46 16.14
N SER A 108 13.16 -3.76 15.06
CA SER A 108 13.02 -3.08 13.78
C SER A 108 11.62 -3.28 13.23
N LYS A 109 11.12 -4.52 13.22
CA LYS A 109 9.79 -4.87 12.73
C LYS A 109 8.68 -4.18 13.52
N LEU A 110 8.72 -4.23 14.86
CA LEU A 110 7.72 -3.57 15.72
C LEU A 110 7.76 -2.05 15.56
N LYS A 111 8.96 -1.46 15.52
CA LYS A 111 9.12 -0.02 15.29
C LYS A 111 8.56 0.40 13.93
N ASN A 112 8.86 -0.35 12.88
CA ASN A 112 8.38 -0.06 11.53
C ASN A 112 6.86 -0.24 11.44
N ALA A 113 6.31 -1.31 12.01
CA ALA A 113 4.87 -1.53 12.09
C ALA A 113 4.16 -0.36 12.79
N ASN A 114 4.68 0.10 13.93
CA ASN A 114 4.14 1.27 14.61
C ASN A 114 4.23 2.55 13.77
N SER A 115 5.31 2.72 13.01
CA SER A 115 5.45 3.87 12.10
C SER A 115 4.34 3.87 11.05
N TYR A 116 4.02 2.71 10.48
CA TYR A 116 2.95 2.58 9.50
C TYR A 116 1.56 2.73 10.13
N LEU A 117 1.33 2.20 11.33
CA LEU A 117 0.07 2.42 12.06
C LEU A 117 -0.14 3.91 12.40
N LYS A 118 0.91 4.62 12.80
CA LYS A 118 0.88 6.08 12.98
C LYS A 118 0.58 6.80 11.68
N ALA A 119 1.23 6.41 10.58
CA ALA A 119 0.97 6.99 9.27
C ALA A 119 -0.50 6.80 8.88
N ALA A 120 -1.07 5.60 9.09
CA ALA A 120 -2.49 5.32 8.87
C ALA A 120 -3.39 6.28 9.67
N ASN A 121 -3.09 6.50 10.96
CA ASN A 121 -3.83 7.45 11.79
C ASN A 121 -3.76 8.88 11.27
N VAL A 122 -2.58 9.35 10.88
CA VAL A 122 -2.40 10.68 10.29
C VAL A 122 -3.23 10.82 9.01
N LYS A 123 -3.29 9.79 8.16
CA LYS A 123 -4.09 9.80 6.93
C LYS A 123 -5.58 9.80 7.20
N LEU A 124 -6.03 9.07 8.23
CA LEU A 124 -7.43 9.03 8.67
C LEU A 124 -7.85 10.30 9.43
N GLY A 125 -6.89 11.11 9.89
CA GLY A 125 -7.13 12.22 10.80
C GLY A 125 -7.55 11.74 12.20
N ALA A 126 -7.11 10.55 12.60
CA ALA A 126 -7.34 10.01 13.93
C ALA A 126 -6.33 10.62 14.91
N GLU A 127 -6.82 11.10 16.04
CA GLU A 127 -5.97 11.57 17.13
C GLU A 127 -5.58 10.37 17.99
N VAL A 128 -4.28 10.08 18.06
CA VAL A 128 -3.78 8.92 18.79
C VAL A 128 -3.57 9.34 20.25
N PRO A 129 -4.25 8.69 21.22
CA PRO A 129 -4.01 8.98 22.63
C PRO A 129 -2.55 8.73 22.97
N GLN A 130 -1.98 9.60 23.80
CA GLN A 130 -0.57 9.52 24.20
C GLN A 130 -0.30 8.15 24.82
N PRO A 131 0.76 7.43 24.37
CA PRO A 131 1.01 6.07 24.86
C PRO A 131 1.17 6.07 26.39
N PRO A 132 0.70 5.01 27.07
CA PRO A 132 0.88 4.87 28.50
C PRO A 132 2.37 4.88 28.87
N ALA A 133 2.67 5.25 30.11
CA ALA A 133 4.05 5.34 30.60
C ALA A 133 4.82 4.04 30.31
N PRO A 134 6.10 4.13 29.89
CA PRO A 134 6.88 2.98 29.46
C PRO A 134 6.86 1.91 30.55
N SER A 135 6.47 0.70 30.15
CA SER A 135 6.40 -0.45 31.03
C SER A 135 7.82 -0.81 31.47
N GLY A 136 8.10 -0.62 32.77
CA GLY A 136 9.45 -0.53 33.31
C GLY A 136 10.40 -1.69 32.95
N GLY A 137 11.65 -1.32 32.67
CA GLY A 137 12.86 -2.13 32.87
C GLY A 137 13.18 -3.22 31.84
N GLY A 138 13.93 -2.88 30.78
CA GLY A 138 14.64 -3.85 29.93
C GLY A 138 14.25 -3.83 28.45
N ILE A 139 14.82 -4.73 27.66
CA ILE A 139 14.56 -4.81 26.20
C ILE A 139 13.14 -5.33 25.93
N ILE A 140 12.63 -6.25 26.77
CA ILE A 140 11.26 -6.77 26.64
C ILE A 140 10.23 -5.69 26.93
N GLY A 141 10.44 -4.85 27.96
CA GLY A 141 9.58 -3.68 28.22
C GLY A 141 9.48 -2.76 27.00
N LYS A 142 10.60 -2.50 26.31
CA LYS A 142 10.58 -1.72 25.06
C LYS A 142 9.79 -2.39 23.93
N PHE A 143 9.76 -3.73 23.87
CA PHE A 143 8.92 -4.43 22.89
C PHE A 143 7.44 -4.32 23.25
N LEU A 144 7.10 -4.47 24.53
CA LEU A 144 5.74 -4.27 25.03
C LEU A 144 5.27 -2.83 24.81
N ASP A 145 6.15 -1.85 24.96
CA ASP A 145 5.84 -0.45 24.65
C ASP A 145 5.48 -0.28 23.17
N TYR A 146 6.24 -0.88 22.25
CA TYR A 146 5.87 -0.86 20.83
C TYR A 146 4.54 -1.55 20.59
N VAL A 147 4.29 -2.71 21.20
CA VAL A 147 3.03 -3.43 21.02
C VAL A 147 1.84 -2.62 21.53
N THR A 148 1.97 -2.04 22.72
CA THR A 148 0.94 -1.20 23.36
C THR A 148 0.67 0.06 22.54
N GLU A 149 1.72 0.70 22.05
CA GLU A 149 1.60 1.84 21.14
C GLU A 149 0.91 1.44 19.83
N GLY A 150 1.22 0.28 19.25
CA GLY A 150 0.56 -0.23 18.07
C GLY A 150 -0.94 -0.47 18.30
N GLN A 151 -1.30 -1.04 19.44
CA GLN A 151 -2.70 -1.25 19.84
C GLN A 151 -3.45 0.08 20.00
N ALA A 152 -2.84 1.08 20.65
CA ALA A 152 -3.43 2.40 20.82
C ALA A 152 -3.64 3.11 19.47
N ASN A 153 -2.64 3.05 18.58
CA ASN A 153 -2.75 3.57 17.22
C ASN A 153 -3.90 2.90 16.47
N LEU A 154 -3.99 1.59 16.55
CA LEU A 154 -5.01 0.85 15.81
C LEU A 154 -6.42 1.10 16.36
N ALA A 155 -6.57 1.26 17.68
CA ALA A 155 -7.83 1.65 18.29
C ALA A 155 -8.29 3.04 17.83
N ALA A 156 -7.38 4.02 17.76
CA ALA A 156 -7.67 5.35 17.22
C ALA A 156 -8.11 5.28 15.75
N ALA A 157 -7.43 4.47 14.93
CA ALA A 157 -7.80 4.24 13.54
C ALA A 157 -9.23 3.67 13.44
N GLN A 158 -9.55 2.63 14.23
CA GLN A 158 -10.87 2.01 14.25
C GLN A 158 -11.97 3.03 14.62
N GLN A 159 -11.77 3.81 15.67
CA GLN A 159 -12.72 4.84 16.10
C GLN A 159 -12.97 5.86 14.99
N GLN A 160 -11.91 6.30 14.31
CA GLN A 160 -12.03 7.25 13.23
C GLN A 160 -12.70 6.67 11.98
N ILE A 161 -12.43 5.41 11.64
CA ILE A 161 -13.12 4.69 10.55
C ILE A 161 -14.62 4.60 10.86
N MET A 162 -15.00 4.29 12.10
CA MET A 162 -16.41 4.27 12.51
C MET A 162 -17.04 5.67 12.46
N SER A 163 -16.31 6.71 12.87
CA SER A 163 -16.77 8.10 12.78
C SER A 163 -17.01 8.52 11.33
N LEU A 164 -16.10 8.19 10.42
CA LEU A 164 -16.21 8.47 8.99
C LEU A 164 -17.35 7.68 8.35
N LYS A 165 -17.52 6.40 8.71
CA LYS A 165 -18.66 5.57 8.27
C LYS A 165 -19.99 6.20 8.65
N SER A 166 -20.12 6.71 9.89
CA SER A 166 -21.35 7.37 10.36
C SER A 166 -21.63 8.74 9.71
N LYS A 167 -20.60 9.43 9.22
CA LYS A 167 -20.72 10.71 8.51
C LYS A 167 -21.03 10.55 7.02
N GLY A 168 -20.94 9.32 6.50
CA GLY A 168 -21.07 8.96 5.09
C GLY A 168 -22.30 9.53 4.39
N ASP A 169 -23.43 9.64 5.08
CA ASP A 169 -24.72 9.98 4.49
C ASP A 169 -24.90 11.48 4.15
N SER A 170 -24.03 12.36 4.68
CA SER A 170 -24.20 13.83 4.57
C SER A 170 -23.05 14.54 3.82
N LEU A 171 -22.16 13.79 3.17
CA LEU A 171 -20.92 14.33 2.59
C LEU A 171 -21.11 14.82 1.15
N LYS A 172 -20.41 15.90 0.79
CA LYS A 172 -20.33 16.35 -0.60
C LYS A 172 -19.53 15.32 -1.42
N PRO A 173 -19.82 15.11 -2.71
CA PRO A 173 -19.11 14.14 -3.54
C PRO A 173 -17.58 14.32 -3.58
N ALA A 174 -17.10 15.57 -3.54
CA ALA A 174 -15.67 15.86 -3.48
C ALA A 174 -15.02 15.39 -2.17
N ASP A 175 -15.71 15.59 -1.03
CA ASP A 175 -15.24 15.13 0.28
C ASP A 175 -15.24 13.61 0.34
N PHE A 176 -16.23 12.97 -0.29
CA PHE A 176 -16.32 11.52 -0.38
C PHE A 176 -15.12 10.91 -1.13
N LEU A 177 -14.75 11.45 -2.30
CA LEU A 177 -13.56 11.00 -3.04
C LEU A 177 -12.27 11.20 -2.23
N ALA A 178 -12.12 12.34 -1.56
CA ALA A 178 -10.97 12.58 -0.70
C ALA A 178 -10.89 11.57 0.47
N ILE A 179 -12.03 11.22 1.05
CA ILE A 179 -12.12 10.20 2.10
C ILE A 179 -11.75 8.82 1.54
N GLN A 180 -12.24 8.44 0.35
CA GLN A 180 -11.87 7.17 -0.29
C GLN A 180 -10.36 7.07 -0.52
N VAL A 181 -9.71 8.13 -0.99
CA VAL A 181 -8.26 8.17 -1.18
C VAL A 181 -7.53 8.02 0.16
N LYS A 182 -7.98 8.71 1.22
CA LYS A 182 -7.40 8.57 2.57
C LYS A 182 -7.55 7.16 3.12
N ILE A 183 -8.71 6.54 2.93
CA ILE A 183 -8.99 5.16 3.33
C ILE A 183 -8.09 4.20 2.56
N ALA A 184 -7.90 4.40 1.26
CA ALA A 184 -7.03 3.57 0.45
C ALA A 184 -5.56 3.64 0.88
N HIS A 185 -5.07 4.84 1.19
CA HIS A 185 -3.74 4.97 1.78
C HIS A 185 -3.67 4.33 3.17
N ALA A 186 -4.66 4.54 4.03
CA ALA A 186 -4.67 3.93 5.37
C ALA A 186 -4.68 2.39 5.31
N GLN A 187 -5.40 1.81 4.34
CA GLN A 187 -5.39 0.37 4.08
C GLN A 187 -3.99 -0.13 3.76
N GLN A 188 -3.30 0.53 2.82
CA GLN A 188 -1.94 0.14 2.43
C GLN A 188 -1.00 0.18 3.64
N GLU A 189 -1.07 1.22 4.46
CA GLU A 189 -0.23 1.35 5.67
C GLU A 189 -0.53 0.23 6.68
N ILE A 190 -1.80 -0.13 6.88
CA ILE A 190 -2.21 -1.23 7.75
C ILE A 190 -1.76 -2.58 7.18
N GLU A 191 -1.81 -2.77 5.87
CA GLU A 191 -1.31 -3.97 5.19
C GLU A 191 0.20 -4.14 5.39
N TYR A 192 0.99 -3.08 5.20
CA TYR A 192 2.42 -3.10 5.47
C TYR A 192 2.72 -3.40 6.95
N ALA A 193 1.99 -2.76 7.87
CA ALA A 193 2.10 -3.06 9.29
C ALA A 193 1.80 -4.54 9.57
N SER A 194 0.73 -5.08 8.98
CA SER A 194 0.33 -6.48 9.14
C SER A 194 1.39 -7.45 8.63
N MET A 195 2.04 -7.17 7.49
CA MET A 195 3.10 -8.01 6.95
C MET A 195 4.34 -8.01 7.85
N MET A 196 4.71 -6.85 8.41
CA MET A 196 5.83 -6.76 9.35
C MET A 196 5.54 -7.48 10.66
N LEU A 197 4.30 -7.40 11.15
CA LEU A 197 3.86 -8.08 12.37
C LEU A 197 3.73 -9.59 12.17
N ALA A 198 3.20 -10.05 11.04
CA ALA A 198 3.16 -11.48 10.70
C ALA A 198 4.57 -12.08 10.66
N ASN A 199 5.52 -11.36 10.06
CA ASN A 199 6.94 -11.73 10.06
C ASN A 199 7.58 -11.66 11.45
N ALA A 200 7.07 -10.84 12.37
CA ALA A 200 7.51 -10.81 13.76
C ALA A 200 6.97 -12.01 14.55
N VAL A 201 5.67 -12.29 14.43
CA VAL A 201 5.00 -13.45 15.03
C VAL A 201 5.62 -14.76 14.55
N SER A 202 5.85 -14.91 13.24
CA SER A 202 6.49 -16.10 12.68
C SER A 202 7.91 -16.29 13.21
N GLY A 203 8.68 -15.20 13.31
CA GLY A 203 10.00 -15.21 13.93
C GLY A 203 9.95 -15.65 15.39
N LEU A 204 9.01 -15.12 16.18
CA LEU A 204 8.80 -15.53 17.56
C LEU A 204 8.40 -17.01 17.67
N LYS A 205 7.40 -17.47 16.89
CA LYS A 205 6.97 -18.88 16.88
C LYS A 205 8.13 -19.84 16.59
N THR A 206 8.98 -19.50 15.62
CA THR A 206 10.20 -20.25 15.31
C THR A 206 11.16 -20.31 16.50
N LEU A 207 11.34 -19.20 17.23
CA LEU A 207 12.20 -19.16 18.41
C LEU A 207 11.66 -19.96 19.59
N PHE A 208 10.34 -20.04 19.72
CA PHE A 208 9.67 -20.83 20.76
C PHE A 208 9.51 -22.31 20.41
N GLY A 209 9.96 -22.74 19.23
CA GLY A 209 9.80 -24.13 18.78
C GLY A 209 8.32 -24.55 18.63
N ILE A 210 7.41 -23.59 18.49
CA ILE A 210 6.00 -23.85 18.22
C ILE A 210 5.92 -24.20 16.74
N GLN A 211 5.97 -25.49 16.42
CA GLN A 211 5.66 -26.00 15.08
C GLN A 211 4.15 -25.88 14.86
N LEU A 212 3.75 -25.39 13.67
CA LEU A 212 2.34 -25.35 13.25
C LEU A 212 1.78 -26.75 13.06
#